data_AF-A0A936XZY3-F1
#
_entry.id   AF-A0A936XZY3-F1
#
_cell.length_a   1.000
_cell.length_b   1.000
_cell.length_c   1.000
_cell.angle_alpha   90.00
_cell.angle_beta   90.00
_cell.angle_gamma   90.00
#
_symmetry.space_group_name_H-M   'P 1'
#
loop_
_entity.id
_entity.type
_entity.pdbx_description
1 polymer ?
#
loop_
_entity_poly.entity_id
_entity_poly.type
_entity_poly.pdbx_seq_one_letter_code
_entity_poly.pdbx_strand_id
1 'polypeptide(L)'
;MWYQNENLIIGFSEDPIVNTIFSKVKSVKSKLSDLIDLSNGFKPYQVGYGKNLSGKTLTEADVENRIYHSDKKINDNYKKQLKGKNVNKYHLDWTDGYIKWGDWLMSPKESKYFENPKILIRQIISDTLLATLDENKYYADQSLYIAITYPHKDISLKYCTALLNSKLIGFYFRKFYSEEDALFPKIKVNELKDLPLKEVKEDKQTVIGNLVDYVINIKKQKIQLNEYVPNEHIAKQFEELIDACVYELYFDKEVKAKEADVLKLVAEQFKPIDSLKEPEQIKIIQDGYQILRDSNSEIRSRITRQKLVEEIAIIQTSTQ
;
A
#
# COMPACT_ATOMS: atom_id res chain seq x y z
N MET A 1 -3.07 -1.65 -30.11
CA MET A 1 -2.47 -0.87 -29.00
C MET A 1 -3.20 0.45 -28.73
N TRP A 2 -3.58 1.24 -29.74
CA TRP A 2 -4.32 2.51 -29.58
C TRP A 2 -5.76 2.39 -29.04
N TYR A 3 -6.49 1.33 -29.42
CA TYR A 3 -7.93 1.23 -29.18
C TYR A 3 -8.36 0.79 -27.77
N GLN A 4 -7.41 0.49 -26.86
CA GLN A 4 -7.70 -0.11 -25.55
C GLN A 4 -7.29 0.76 -24.34
N ASN A 5 -6.80 1.99 -24.58
CA ASN A 5 -6.39 2.89 -23.51
C ASN A 5 -7.40 4.02 -23.36
N GLU A 6 -8.38 3.84 -22.47
CA GLU A 6 -9.46 4.79 -22.23
C GLU A 6 -8.96 6.18 -21.80
N ASN A 7 -7.76 6.27 -21.19
CA ASN A 7 -7.17 7.54 -20.77
C ASN A 7 -6.26 8.18 -21.82
N LEU A 8 -6.02 7.53 -22.96
CA LEU A 8 -5.11 7.98 -24.03
C LEU A 8 -3.65 8.26 -23.57
N ILE A 9 -3.23 7.75 -22.40
CA ILE A 9 -1.89 7.98 -21.84
C ILE A 9 -0.90 6.95 -22.38
N ILE A 10 0.17 7.41 -23.05
CA ILE A 10 1.27 6.55 -23.48
C ILE A 10 2.51 6.90 -22.66
N GLY A 11 2.86 6.06 -21.69
CA GLY A 11 4.19 6.09 -21.11
C GLY A 11 5.19 5.60 -22.15
N PHE A 12 6.03 6.51 -22.64
CA PHE A 12 7.16 6.21 -23.52
C PHE A 12 8.42 6.74 -22.86
N SER A 13 9.47 5.92 -22.82
CA SER A 13 10.81 6.33 -22.38
C SER A 13 11.78 6.19 -23.54
N GLU A 14 12.79 7.05 -23.58
CA GLU A 14 13.91 6.87 -24.52
C GLU A 14 14.77 5.65 -24.18
N ASP A 15 14.70 5.17 -22.93
CA ASP A 15 15.39 3.95 -22.49
C ASP A 15 14.59 2.69 -22.93
N PRO A 16 15.17 1.83 -23.79
CA PRO A 16 14.51 0.60 -24.24
C PRO A 16 14.17 -0.38 -23.10
N ILE A 17 14.95 -0.40 -22.03
CA ILE A 17 14.71 -1.29 -20.89
C ILE A 17 13.52 -0.79 -20.08
N VAL A 18 13.34 0.54 -19.94
CA VAL A 18 12.14 1.11 -19.30
C VAL A 18 10.87 0.73 -20.07
N ASN A 19 10.91 0.78 -21.41
CA ASN A 19 9.80 0.32 -22.25
C ASN A 19 9.54 -1.19 -22.09
N THR A 20 10.59 -1.99 -21.87
CA THR A 20 10.49 -3.42 -21.57
C THR A 20 9.81 -3.65 -20.22
N ILE A 21 10.19 -2.90 -19.18
CA ILE A 21 9.53 -2.91 -17.86
C ILE A 21 8.05 -2.57 -18.01
N PHE A 22 7.71 -1.49 -18.70
CA PHE A 22 6.33 -1.10 -18.94
C PHE A 22 5.53 -2.20 -19.64
N SER A 23 6.11 -2.80 -20.67
CA SER A 23 5.46 -3.89 -21.42
C SER A 23 5.19 -5.10 -20.52
N LYS A 24 6.13 -5.46 -19.64
CA LYS A 24 5.96 -6.56 -18.69
C LYS A 24 4.91 -6.25 -17.62
N VAL A 25 4.94 -5.06 -17.03
CA VAL A 25 3.92 -4.62 -16.05
C VAL A 25 2.53 -4.58 -16.69
N LYS A 26 2.40 -4.04 -17.91
CA LYS A 26 1.12 -3.97 -18.63
C LYS A 26 0.65 -5.29 -19.23
N SER A 27 1.52 -6.30 -19.30
CA SER A 27 1.15 -7.64 -19.81
C SER A 27 0.30 -8.46 -18.83
N VAL A 28 0.19 -8.01 -17.57
CA VAL A 28 -0.68 -8.66 -16.60
C VAL A 28 -2.15 -8.48 -16.99
N LYS A 29 -2.97 -9.48 -16.66
CA LYS A 29 -4.36 -9.55 -17.13
C LYS A 29 -5.33 -8.66 -16.35
N SER A 30 -4.96 -8.24 -15.16
CA SER A 30 -5.85 -7.58 -14.20
C SER A 30 -5.31 -6.20 -13.84
N LYS A 31 -6.19 -5.25 -13.64
CA LYS A 31 -5.93 -3.94 -13.03
C LYS A 31 -6.37 -3.96 -11.57
N LEU A 32 -5.94 -2.97 -10.78
CA LEU A 32 -6.34 -2.84 -9.37
C LEU A 32 -7.86 -2.88 -9.19
N SER A 33 -8.60 -2.18 -10.05
CA SER A 33 -10.07 -2.13 -10.00
C SER A 33 -10.77 -3.45 -10.32
N ASP A 34 -10.10 -4.40 -10.99
CA ASP A 34 -10.61 -5.77 -11.20
C ASP A 34 -10.44 -6.65 -9.96
N LEU A 35 -9.53 -6.27 -9.07
CA LEU A 35 -9.15 -7.04 -7.88
C LEU A 35 -9.85 -6.54 -6.62
N ILE A 36 -9.95 -5.22 -6.44
CA ILE A 36 -10.47 -4.63 -5.20
C ILE A 36 -11.43 -3.45 -5.48
N ASP A 37 -12.42 -3.29 -4.60
CA ASP A 37 -13.43 -2.22 -4.63
C ASP A 37 -12.84 -0.95 -4.03
N LEU A 38 -12.78 0.12 -4.84
CA LEU A 38 -12.14 1.39 -4.51
C LEU A 38 -13.15 2.50 -4.28
N SER A 39 -12.96 3.26 -3.21
CA SER A 39 -13.67 4.52 -2.96
C SER A 39 -12.71 5.64 -2.56
N ASN A 40 -13.09 6.88 -2.86
CA ASN A 40 -12.51 8.03 -2.19
C ASN A 40 -12.94 8.04 -0.72
N GLY A 41 -12.13 8.64 0.16
CA GLY A 41 -12.58 8.96 1.51
C GLY A 41 -13.72 9.97 1.54
N PHE A 42 -14.32 10.17 2.71
CA PHE A 42 -15.48 11.04 2.86
C PHE A 42 -15.08 12.53 2.80
N LYS A 43 -16.01 13.37 2.37
CA LYS A 43 -15.89 14.83 2.43
C LYS A 43 -16.91 15.38 3.44
N PRO A 44 -16.48 15.92 4.59
CA PRO A 44 -17.41 16.36 5.63
C PRO A 44 -18.15 17.65 5.25
N TYR A 45 -17.48 18.59 4.61
CA TYR A 45 -17.98 19.96 4.44
C TYR A 45 -17.89 20.46 3.00
N GLN A 46 -18.91 21.22 2.59
CA GLN A 46 -18.90 22.11 1.42
C GLN A 46 -20.03 23.12 1.59
N VAL A 47 -19.75 24.41 1.39
CA VAL A 47 -20.76 25.46 1.47
C VAL A 47 -21.91 25.16 0.51
N GLY A 48 -23.14 25.25 1.01
CA GLY A 48 -24.36 24.97 0.24
C GLY A 48 -24.74 23.47 0.14
N TYR A 49 -23.94 22.56 0.70
CA TYR A 49 -24.22 21.11 0.73
C TYR A 49 -24.22 20.57 2.16
N GLY A 50 -24.77 19.38 2.37
CA GLY A 50 -24.93 18.80 3.71
C GLY A 50 -25.92 19.60 4.57
N LYS A 51 -25.91 19.33 5.87
CA LYS A 51 -26.73 20.05 6.87
C LYS A 51 -25.83 20.53 8.00
N ASN A 52 -26.15 21.66 8.62
CA ASN A 52 -25.51 22.15 9.83
C ASN A 52 -26.31 21.73 11.08
N LEU A 53 -25.88 22.19 12.27
CA LEU A 53 -26.53 21.83 13.54
C LEU A 53 -28.00 22.29 13.65
N SER A 54 -28.41 23.28 12.84
CA SER A 54 -29.79 23.77 12.75
C SER A 54 -30.59 23.11 11.61
N GLY A 55 -30.02 22.13 10.91
CA GLY A 55 -30.67 21.44 9.79
C GLY A 55 -30.68 22.19 8.45
N LYS A 56 -30.05 23.37 8.36
CA LYS A 56 -29.90 24.15 7.12
C LYS A 56 -28.62 23.72 6.38
N THR A 57 -28.47 24.10 5.11
CA THR A 57 -27.21 23.85 4.36
C THR A 57 -26.00 24.47 5.06
N LEU A 58 -24.82 23.84 4.92
CA LEU A 58 -23.59 24.35 5.54
C LEU A 58 -23.25 25.76 5.03
N THR A 59 -22.98 26.67 5.97
CA THR A 59 -22.47 28.02 5.72
C THR A 59 -20.94 28.05 5.71
N GLU A 60 -20.35 29.16 5.27
CA GLU A 60 -18.88 29.36 5.35
C GLU A 60 -18.36 29.19 6.78
N ALA A 61 -19.04 29.80 7.76
CA ALA A 61 -18.68 29.69 9.17
C ALA A 61 -18.77 28.24 9.68
N ASP A 62 -19.75 27.45 9.22
CA ASP A 62 -19.86 26.03 9.62
C ASP A 62 -18.64 25.21 9.12
N VAL A 63 -18.19 25.48 7.89
CA VAL A 63 -17.03 24.80 7.28
C VAL A 63 -15.73 25.22 7.97
N GLU A 64 -15.53 26.52 8.19
CA GLU A 64 -14.34 27.08 8.83
C GLU A 64 -14.19 26.57 10.27
N ASN A 65 -15.27 26.59 11.04
CA ASN A 65 -15.28 26.12 12.43
C ASN A 65 -15.32 24.59 12.57
N ARG A 66 -15.42 23.85 11.47
CA ARG A 66 -15.43 22.38 11.45
C ARG A 66 -16.40 21.79 12.47
N ILE A 67 -17.66 22.24 12.45
CA ILE A 67 -18.68 22.01 13.48
C ILE A 67 -18.99 20.52 13.84
N TYR A 68 -18.54 19.55 13.03
CA TYR A 68 -18.68 18.12 13.28
C TYR A 68 -17.39 17.43 13.74
N HIS A 69 -16.25 18.13 13.86
CA HIS A 69 -15.02 17.58 14.41
C HIS A 69 -14.97 17.75 15.94
N SER A 70 -14.25 16.86 16.62
CA SER A 70 -13.94 16.98 18.04
C SER A 70 -12.65 16.24 18.38
N ASP A 71 -11.89 16.72 19.35
CA ASP A 71 -10.71 15.99 19.85
C ASP A 71 -11.08 14.79 20.74
N LYS A 72 -12.36 14.68 21.16
CA LYS A 72 -12.85 13.64 22.06
C LYS A 72 -14.01 12.86 21.43
N LYS A 73 -14.16 11.60 21.85
CA LYS A 73 -15.35 10.81 21.53
C LYS A 73 -16.51 11.31 22.40
N ILE A 74 -17.39 12.13 21.82
CA ILE A 74 -18.55 12.67 22.55
C ILE A 74 -19.66 11.61 22.71
N ASN A 75 -19.92 10.83 21.67
CA ASN A 75 -20.87 9.70 21.67
C ASN A 75 -20.53 8.73 20.53
N ASP A 76 -21.37 7.73 20.27
CA ASP A 76 -21.09 6.69 19.28
C ASP A 76 -21.15 7.14 17.82
N ASN A 77 -21.73 8.30 17.54
CA ASN A 77 -21.66 8.91 16.22
C ASN A 77 -20.29 9.56 15.97
N TYR A 78 -19.46 9.79 16.99
CA TYR A 78 -18.10 10.31 16.82
C TYR A 78 -17.14 9.16 16.51
N LYS A 79 -16.71 9.07 15.26
CA LYS A 79 -15.83 8.03 14.74
C LYS A 79 -14.40 8.55 14.63
N LYS A 80 -13.42 7.69 14.88
CA LYS A 80 -12.01 8.05 14.74
C LYS A 80 -11.69 8.35 13.28
N GLN A 81 -11.19 9.54 12.99
CA GLN A 81 -10.88 9.96 11.63
C GLN A 81 -9.40 9.77 11.29
N LEU A 82 -9.11 9.43 10.04
CA LEU A 82 -7.76 9.51 9.47
C LEU A 82 -7.71 10.47 8.29
N LYS A 83 -6.55 11.10 8.13
CA LYS A 83 -6.17 11.92 6.98
C LYS A 83 -4.89 11.36 6.36
N GLY A 84 -4.51 11.91 5.21
CA GLY A 84 -3.33 11.52 4.44
C GLY A 84 -2.04 11.48 5.26
N LYS A 85 -1.87 12.44 6.19
CA LYS A 85 -0.68 12.50 7.07
C LYS A 85 -0.54 11.31 8.02
N ASN A 86 -1.64 10.60 8.31
CA ASN A 86 -1.65 9.47 9.23
C ASN A 86 -1.30 8.14 8.55
N VAL A 87 -1.26 8.13 7.22
CA VAL A 87 -1.01 6.94 6.41
C VAL A 87 0.42 7.01 5.87
N ASN A 88 1.24 6.07 6.33
CA ASN A 88 2.60 5.85 5.88
C ASN A 88 2.74 4.42 5.34
N LYS A 89 3.85 4.14 4.66
CA LYS A 89 4.14 2.82 4.10
C LYS A 89 4.12 1.74 5.18
N TYR A 90 3.11 0.85 5.14
CA TYR A 90 2.84 -0.20 6.13
C TYR A 90 2.61 0.28 7.58
N HIS A 91 2.26 1.55 7.79
CA HIS A 91 2.07 2.09 9.14
C HIS A 91 0.93 3.10 9.21
N LEU A 92 0.14 3.01 10.28
CA LEU A 92 -0.90 3.97 10.64
C LEU A 92 -0.54 4.65 11.95
N ASP A 93 -0.51 5.98 11.93
CA ASP A 93 -0.36 6.79 13.13
C ASP A 93 -1.59 7.68 13.32
N TRP A 94 -2.52 7.21 14.16
CA TRP A 94 -3.73 7.96 14.45
C TRP A 94 -3.44 9.08 15.44
N THR A 95 -3.30 10.29 14.90
CA THR A 95 -3.09 11.54 15.68
C THR A 95 -4.26 12.51 15.57
N ASP A 96 -5.23 12.22 14.72
CA ASP A 96 -6.37 13.11 14.47
C ASP A 96 -7.56 12.78 15.37
N GLY A 97 -8.46 13.75 15.56
CA GLY A 97 -9.63 13.60 16.40
C GLY A 97 -10.74 12.73 15.78
N TYR A 98 -11.96 13.07 16.16
CA TYR A 98 -13.18 12.37 15.81
C TYR A 98 -14.02 13.21 14.85
N ILE A 99 -14.76 12.52 13.98
CA ILE A 99 -15.79 13.11 13.12
C ILE A 99 -17.17 12.59 13.56
N LYS A 100 -18.13 13.51 13.73
CA LYS A 100 -19.54 13.13 13.93
C LYS A 100 -20.13 12.62 12.62
N TRP A 101 -20.34 11.31 12.52
CA TRP A 101 -20.82 10.62 11.33
C TRP A 101 -22.34 10.65 11.20
N GLY A 102 -22.84 10.99 10.01
CA GLY A 102 -24.27 10.98 9.68
C GLY A 102 -24.60 11.67 8.36
N ASP A 103 -25.88 11.71 8.00
CA ASP A 103 -26.40 12.23 6.71
C ASP A 103 -26.27 13.76 6.56
N TRP A 104 -25.80 14.45 7.60
CA TRP A 104 -25.48 15.89 7.54
C TRP A 104 -24.15 16.17 6.82
N LEU A 105 -23.30 15.15 6.64
CA LEU A 105 -22.04 15.31 5.92
C LEU A 105 -22.27 15.55 4.42
N MET A 106 -21.34 16.24 3.76
CA MET A 106 -21.47 16.54 2.32
C MET A 106 -21.41 15.28 1.44
N SER A 107 -20.45 14.39 1.68
CA SER A 107 -20.32 13.11 0.95
C SER A 107 -19.90 12.04 1.94
N PRO A 108 -20.82 11.55 2.79
CA PRO A 108 -20.60 10.30 3.49
C PRO A 108 -20.41 9.18 2.46
N LYS A 109 -19.67 8.13 2.83
CA LYS A 109 -19.55 6.92 2.02
C LYS A 109 -20.29 5.78 2.68
N GLU A 110 -20.54 4.72 1.93
CA GLU A 110 -21.17 3.52 2.46
C GLU A 110 -20.34 2.94 3.62
N SER A 111 -21.02 2.39 4.62
CA SER A 111 -20.39 1.83 5.82
C SER A 111 -19.38 0.73 5.51
N LYS A 112 -19.56 -0.02 4.41
CA LYS A 112 -18.64 -1.08 3.96
C LYS A 112 -17.20 -0.58 3.78
N TYR A 113 -17.00 0.70 3.44
CA TYR A 113 -15.67 1.29 3.25
C TYR A 113 -15.00 1.71 4.57
N PHE A 114 -15.69 1.65 5.70
CA PHE A 114 -15.11 2.00 7.00
C PHE A 114 -15.14 0.85 7.99
N GLU A 115 -16.16 0.00 7.92
CA GLU A 115 -16.42 -1.06 8.90
C GLU A 115 -15.75 -2.40 8.57
N ASN A 116 -15.25 -2.58 7.34
CA ASN A 116 -14.48 -3.76 6.94
C ASN A 116 -12.96 -3.51 7.02
N PRO A 117 -12.15 -4.57 7.13
CA PRO A 117 -10.72 -4.50 6.85
C PRO A 117 -10.49 -3.86 5.47
N LYS A 118 -9.55 -2.94 5.40
CA LYS A 118 -9.32 -2.13 4.20
C LYS A 118 -7.86 -1.75 4.04
N ILE A 119 -7.48 -1.41 2.83
CA ILE A 119 -6.24 -0.71 2.53
C ILE A 119 -6.57 0.78 2.50
N LEU A 120 -5.76 1.57 3.20
CA LEU A 120 -5.75 3.02 3.06
C LEU A 120 -4.57 3.42 2.19
N ILE A 121 -4.82 4.21 1.15
CA ILE A 121 -3.81 4.63 0.18
C ILE A 121 -3.78 6.16 0.17
N ARG A 122 -2.61 6.75 0.43
CA ARG A 122 -2.44 8.20 0.41
C ARG A 122 -2.44 8.71 -1.03
N GLN A 123 -3.08 9.86 -1.27
CA GLN A 123 -3.08 10.48 -2.59
C GLN A 123 -1.70 11.03 -2.98
N ILE A 124 -0.99 11.62 -2.03
CA ILE A 124 0.40 12.04 -2.24
C ILE A 124 1.28 10.81 -2.15
N ILE A 125 2.09 10.58 -3.17
CA ILE A 125 3.02 9.46 -3.24
C ILE A 125 4.44 9.89 -2.88
N SER A 126 5.29 8.90 -2.63
CA SER A 126 6.75 9.02 -2.52
C SER A 126 7.34 8.11 -3.61
N ASP A 127 8.57 7.60 -3.45
CA ASP A 127 9.16 6.62 -4.40
C ASP A 127 8.27 5.38 -4.47
N THR A 128 7.67 5.10 -3.32
CA THR A 128 6.48 4.33 -3.00
C THR A 128 5.12 4.89 -3.45
N LEU A 129 4.10 4.09 -3.78
CA LEU A 129 2.79 4.46 -3.22
C LEU A 129 2.86 4.28 -1.69
N LEU A 130 2.00 4.99 -0.97
CA LEU A 130 1.95 4.93 0.49
C LEU A 130 0.64 4.28 0.91
N ALA A 131 0.69 2.97 1.12
CA ALA A 131 -0.44 2.14 1.49
C ALA A 131 -0.20 1.39 2.81
N THR A 132 -1.28 1.11 3.54
CA THR A 132 -1.25 0.29 4.75
C THR A 132 -2.63 -0.31 5.03
N LEU A 133 -2.69 -1.32 5.88
CA LEU A 133 -3.93 -1.96 6.30
C LEU A 133 -4.57 -1.21 7.48
N ASP A 134 -5.88 -1.12 7.46
CA ASP A 134 -6.71 -0.70 8.58
C ASP A 134 -7.71 -1.79 8.98
N GLU A 135 -7.50 -2.35 10.16
CA GLU A 135 -8.40 -3.30 10.83
C GLU A 135 -9.16 -2.65 12.01
N ASN A 136 -8.88 -1.38 12.31
CA ASN A 136 -9.42 -0.65 13.47
C ASN A 136 -10.61 0.27 13.09
N LYS A 137 -11.14 0.11 11.88
CA LYS A 137 -12.37 0.78 11.41
C LYS A 137 -12.29 2.31 11.44
N TYR A 138 -11.15 2.88 11.07
CA TYR A 138 -11.01 4.33 10.95
C TYR A 138 -11.81 4.88 9.76
N TYR A 139 -12.27 6.12 9.93
CA TYR A 139 -13.02 6.85 8.91
C TYR A 139 -12.05 7.76 8.16
N ALA A 140 -11.69 7.35 6.94
CA ALA A 140 -10.71 8.05 6.11
C ALA A 140 -11.33 9.21 5.33
N ASP A 141 -10.71 10.39 5.40
CA ASP A 141 -11.17 11.58 4.68
C ASP A 141 -10.74 11.61 3.21
N GLN A 142 -11.19 12.65 2.49
CA GLN A 142 -10.94 12.84 1.06
C GLN A 142 -9.47 12.91 0.62
N SER A 143 -8.49 12.93 1.53
CA SER A 143 -7.07 12.87 1.20
C SER A 143 -6.53 11.43 1.07
N LEU A 144 -7.39 10.44 1.29
CA LEU A 144 -7.12 9.02 1.19
C LEU A 144 -8.06 8.34 0.18
N TYR A 145 -7.55 7.30 -0.47
CA TYR A 145 -8.37 6.28 -1.11
C TYR A 145 -8.52 5.09 -0.17
N ILE A 146 -9.66 4.42 -0.29
CA ILE A 146 -10.05 3.25 0.48
C ILE A 146 -10.18 2.09 -0.49
N ALA A 147 -9.59 0.95 -0.16
CA ALA A 147 -9.71 -0.27 -0.94
C ALA A 147 -10.16 -1.44 -0.08
N ILE A 148 -11.26 -2.09 -0.45
CA ILE A 148 -11.79 -3.29 0.20
C ILE A 148 -11.87 -4.45 -0.80
N THR A 149 -11.95 -5.68 -0.33
CA THR A 149 -12.18 -6.82 -1.22
C THR A 149 -13.60 -6.76 -1.79
N TYR A 150 -13.75 -7.14 -3.06
CA TYR A 150 -15.07 -7.46 -3.57
C TYR A 150 -15.62 -8.71 -2.87
N PRO A 151 -16.94 -8.82 -2.67
CA PRO A 151 -17.55 -10.06 -2.24
C PRO A 151 -17.12 -11.23 -3.14
N HIS A 152 -16.70 -12.35 -2.53
CA HIS A 152 -16.29 -13.58 -3.21
C HIS A 152 -15.03 -13.49 -4.10
N LYS A 153 -14.29 -12.38 -4.09
CA LYS A 153 -13.00 -12.28 -4.78
C LYS A 153 -11.89 -12.84 -3.90
N ASP A 154 -11.18 -13.84 -4.41
CA ASP A 154 -10.06 -14.49 -3.73
C ASP A 154 -8.76 -13.67 -3.92
N ILE A 155 -8.65 -12.60 -3.16
CA ILE A 155 -7.48 -11.72 -3.16
C ILE A 155 -7.20 -11.22 -1.73
N SER A 156 -5.95 -11.37 -1.29
CA SER A 156 -5.50 -10.90 0.01
C SER A 156 -5.23 -9.40 -0.02
N LEU A 157 -5.82 -8.63 0.89
CA LEU A 157 -5.48 -7.22 1.10
C LEU A 157 -3.99 -7.04 1.46
N LYS A 158 -3.39 -7.97 2.20
CA LYS A 158 -1.95 -7.96 2.54
C LYS A 158 -1.08 -8.02 1.27
N TYR A 159 -1.34 -9.00 0.41
CA TYR A 159 -0.73 -9.10 -0.92
C TYR A 159 -0.91 -7.84 -1.77
N CYS A 160 -2.12 -7.29 -1.89
CA CYS A 160 -2.34 -6.04 -2.62
C CYS A 160 -1.54 -4.87 -2.03
N THR A 161 -1.48 -4.77 -0.69
CA THR A 161 -0.67 -3.77 0.01
C THR A 161 0.81 -3.92 -0.33
N ALA A 162 1.32 -5.16 -0.43
CA ALA A 162 2.69 -5.45 -0.83
C ALA A 162 3.01 -4.93 -2.23
N LEU A 163 2.12 -5.19 -3.20
CA LEU A 163 2.32 -4.73 -4.57
C LEU A 163 2.27 -3.20 -4.67
N LEU A 164 1.27 -2.56 -4.03
CA LEU A 164 1.13 -1.11 -4.05
C LEU A 164 2.37 -0.41 -3.48
N ASN A 165 2.92 -0.93 -2.38
CA ASN A 165 4.12 -0.39 -1.74
C ASN A 165 5.44 -0.83 -2.38
N SER A 166 5.42 -1.60 -3.47
CA SER A 166 6.64 -2.12 -4.10
C SER A 166 7.34 -1.06 -4.96
N LYS A 167 8.67 -1.13 -5.02
CA LYS A 167 9.48 -0.26 -5.90
C LYS A 167 9.11 -0.39 -7.36
N LEU A 168 8.72 -1.58 -7.82
CA LEU A 168 8.28 -1.81 -9.19
C LEU A 168 7.04 -0.97 -9.54
N ILE A 169 6.01 -1.00 -8.68
CA ILE A 169 4.76 -0.25 -8.94
C ILE A 169 4.99 1.25 -8.78
N GLY A 170 5.79 1.67 -7.79
CA GLY A 170 6.19 3.08 -7.63
C GLY A 170 6.95 3.62 -8.86
N PHE A 171 7.95 2.88 -9.33
CA PHE A 171 8.70 3.19 -10.54
C PHE A 171 7.79 3.27 -11.78
N TYR A 172 6.95 2.24 -11.98
CA TYR A 172 6.00 2.22 -13.10
C TYR A 172 5.08 3.44 -13.07
N PHE A 173 4.47 3.74 -11.92
CA PHE A 173 3.54 4.85 -11.80
C PHE A 173 4.22 6.19 -12.13
N ARG A 174 5.36 6.49 -11.49
CA ARG A 174 6.05 7.77 -11.68
C ARG A 174 6.49 7.98 -13.13
N LYS A 175 7.10 6.96 -13.74
CA LYS A 175 7.57 7.04 -15.13
C LYS A 175 6.43 7.06 -16.13
N PHE A 176 5.39 6.25 -15.94
CA PHE A 176 4.29 6.13 -16.90
C PHE A 176 3.38 7.35 -16.92
N TYR A 177 3.15 7.98 -15.76
CA TYR A 177 2.30 9.17 -15.61
C TYR A 177 3.10 10.49 -15.58
N SER A 178 4.41 10.45 -15.81
CA SER A 178 5.30 11.62 -15.82
C SER A 178 5.27 12.44 -14.53
N GLU A 179 5.24 11.74 -13.39
CA GLU A 179 5.16 12.30 -12.02
C GLU A 179 6.54 12.35 -11.33
N GLU A 180 7.62 12.41 -12.10
CA GLU A 180 9.00 12.33 -11.58
C GLU A 180 9.47 13.65 -10.97
N ASP A 181 9.20 14.76 -11.66
CA ASP A 181 9.65 16.11 -11.26
C ASP A 181 8.65 16.81 -10.32
N ALA A 182 7.54 16.15 -10.00
CA ALA A 182 6.50 16.71 -9.16
C ALA A 182 6.97 16.73 -7.69
N LEU A 183 7.03 17.92 -7.08
CA LEU A 183 7.39 18.08 -5.66
C LEU A 183 6.42 17.31 -4.73
N PHE A 184 5.16 17.19 -5.12
CA PHE A 184 4.13 16.43 -4.41
C PHE A 184 3.24 15.70 -5.43
N PRO A 185 3.73 14.59 -6.01
CA PRO A 185 2.98 13.87 -7.02
C PRO A 185 1.71 13.30 -6.40
N LYS A 186 0.60 13.41 -7.12
CA LYS A 186 -0.71 12.96 -6.64
C LYS A 186 -1.31 11.94 -7.59
N ILE A 187 -1.60 10.76 -7.05
CA ILE A 187 -2.34 9.76 -7.80
C ILE A 187 -3.83 10.12 -7.87
N LYS A 188 -4.39 10.18 -9.08
CA LYS A 188 -5.83 10.35 -9.30
C LYS A 188 -6.54 9.00 -9.18
N VAL A 189 -7.83 9.02 -8.85
CA VAL A 189 -8.59 7.78 -8.63
C VAL A 189 -8.63 6.87 -9.87
N ASN A 190 -8.71 7.44 -11.08
CA ASN A 190 -8.71 6.64 -12.31
C ASN A 190 -7.34 6.00 -12.57
N GLU A 191 -6.25 6.74 -12.34
CA GLU A 191 -4.88 6.22 -12.48
C GLU A 191 -4.63 5.08 -11.48
N LEU A 192 -5.13 5.20 -10.25
CA LEU A 192 -5.10 4.14 -9.24
C LEU A 192 -5.89 2.92 -9.70
N LYS A 193 -7.14 3.10 -10.17
CA LYS A 193 -7.99 2.03 -10.69
C LYS A 193 -7.34 1.28 -11.86
N ASP A 194 -6.58 1.98 -12.68
CA ASP A 194 -5.90 1.46 -13.87
C ASP A 194 -4.52 0.85 -13.62
N LEU A 195 -4.01 0.88 -12.38
CA LEU A 195 -2.72 0.27 -12.06
C LEU A 195 -2.73 -1.24 -12.41
N PRO A 196 -1.82 -1.71 -13.28
CA PRO A 196 -1.71 -3.12 -13.59
C PRO A 196 -1.19 -3.88 -12.37
N LEU A 197 -1.92 -4.91 -11.92
CA LEU A 197 -1.52 -5.73 -10.79
C LEU A 197 -1.63 -7.21 -11.12
N LYS A 198 -0.54 -7.93 -10.86
CA LYS A 198 -0.47 -9.38 -11.03
C LYS A 198 -1.44 -10.06 -10.07
N GLU A 199 -2.40 -10.81 -10.61
CA GLU A 199 -3.20 -11.76 -9.85
C GLU A 199 -2.45 -13.10 -9.81
N VAL A 200 -2.29 -13.66 -8.60
CA VAL A 200 -1.58 -14.92 -8.36
C VAL A 200 -2.42 -15.85 -7.48
N LYS A 201 -2.08 -17.12 -7.45
CA LYS A 201 -2.74 -18.12 -6.60
C LYS A 201 -2.53 -17.83 -5.12
N GLU A 202 -3.46 -18.31 -4.30
CA GLU A 202 -3.50 -18.14 -2.85
C GLU A 202 -2.14 -18.42 -2.17
N ASP A 203 -1.45 -19.49 -2.55
CA ASP A 203 -0.13 -19.86 -2.00
C ASP A 203 0.88 -18.71 -2.06
N LYS A 204 1.01 -18.06 -3.22
CA LYS A 204 1.92 -16.92 -3.40
C LYS A 204 1.42 -15.66 -2.68
N GLN A 205 0.11 -15.47 -2.63
CA GLN A 205 -0.48 -14.36 -1.89
C GLN A 205 -0.19 -14.48 -0.40
N THR A 206 -0.32 -15.67 0.17
CA THR A 206 -0.03 -15.97 1.58
C THR A 206 1.45 -15.77 1.89
N VAL A 207 2.36 -16.26 1.04
CA VAL A 207 3.80 -16.10 1.23
C VAL A 207 4.20 -14.63 1.34
N ILE A 208 3.71 -13.78 0.44
CA ILE A 208 3.99 -12.34 0.47
C ILE A 208 3.23 -11.65 1.60
N GLY A 209 1.99 -12.07 1.87
CA GLY A 209 1.15 -11.56 2.95
C GLY A 209 1.81 -11.74 4.32
N ASN A 210 2.43 -12.90 4.58
CA ASN A 210 3.16 -13.14 5.82
C ASN A 210 4.30 -12.13 6.02
N LEU A 211 5.03 -11.77 4.96
CA LEU A 211 6.07 -10.75 5.05
C LEU A 211 5.51 -9.36 5.35
N VAL A 212 4.32 -9.03 4.82
CA VAL A 212 3.62 -7.78 5.15
C VAL A 212 3.29 -7.74 6.63
N ASP A 213 2.85 -8.85 7.23
CA ASP A 213 2.59 -8.92 8.66
C ASP A 213 3.84 -8.66 9.50
N TYR A 214 5.00 -9.17 9.05
CA TYR A 214 6.27 -8.91 9.72
C TYR A 214 6.57 -7.41 9.70
N VAL A 215 6.48 -6.75 8.54
CA VAL A 215 6.74 -5.31 8.41
C VAL A 215 5.78 -4.49 9.27
N ILE A 216 4.48 -4.78 9.22
CA ILE A 216 3.46 -4.07 10.01
C ILE A 216 3.72 -4.28 11.50
N ASN A 217 4.03 -5.52 11.93
CA ASN A 217 4.35 -5.81 13.32
C ASN A 217 5.56 -4.99 13.78
N ILE A 218 6.69 -5.05 13.05
CA ILE A 218 7.91 -4.29 13.37
C ILE A 218 7.62 -2.79 13.52
N LYS A 219 6.89 -2.19 12.58
CA LYS A 219 6.58 -0.76 12.59
C LYS A 219 5.59 -0.34 13.66
N LYS A 220 4.80 -1.27 14.21
CA LYS A 220 3.89 -1.02 15.33
C LYS A 220 4.61 -1.02 16.68
N GLN A 221 5.77 -1.68 16.76
CA GLN A 221 6.51 -1.83 18.01
C GLN A 221 7.11 -0.50 18.48
N LYS A 222 6.77 -0.12 19.71
CA LYS A 222 7.32 1.07 20.38
C LYS A 222 8.71 0.84 20.96
N ILE A 223 9.02 -0.41 21.27
CA ILE A 223 10.30 -0.85 21.81
C ILE A 223 11.11 -1.47 20.67
N GLN A 224 12.43 -1.32 20.73
CA GLN A 224 13.32 -1.93 19.75
C GLN A 224 13.25 -3.46 19.85
N LEU A 225 13.10 -4.11 18.71
CA LEU A 225 13.13 -5.58 18.61
C LEU A 225 14.55 -6.12 18.70
N ASN A 226 15.57 -5.30 18.48
CA ASN A 226 16.97 -5.68 18.62
C ASN A 226 17.71 -4.57 19.35
N GLU A 227 18.62 -4.94 20.26
CA GLU A 227 19.38 -3.99 21.10
C GLU A 227 20.22 -2.99 20.29
N TYR A 228 20.68 -3.38 19.10
CA TYR A 228 21.64 -2.61 18.31
C TYR A 228 21.11 -2.11 16.98
N VAL A 229 19.90 -2.53 16.58
CA VAL A 229 19.35 -2.23 15.26
C VAL A 229 17.97 -1.61 15.40
N PRO A 230 17.78 -0.35 14.95
CA PRO A 230 16.47 0.28 14.97
C PRO A 230 15.45 -0.50 14.15
N ASN A 231 14.20 -0.55 14.62
CA ASN A 231 13.10 -1.25 13.96
C ASN A 231 12.93 -0.86 12.48
N GLU A 232 13.20 0.40 12.12
CA GLU A 232 13.11 0.86 10.73
C GLU A 232 14.10 0.13 9.80
N HIS A 233 15.33 -0.14 10.26
CA HIS A 233 16.30 -0.90 9.48
C HIS A 233 15.90 -2.36 9.35
N ILE A 234 15.33 -2.96 10.41
CA ILE A 234 14.81 -4.34 10.36
C ILE A 234 13.65 -4.42 9.36
N ALA A 235 12.68 -3.50 9.45
CA ALA A 235 11.55 -3.40 8.54
C ALA A 235 12.02 -3.25 7.09
N LYS A 236 13.01 -2.39 6.84
CA LYS A 236 13.57 -2.19 5.49
C LYS A 236 14.12 -3.48 4.88
N GLN A 237 14.75 -4.37 5.64
CA GLN A 237 15.23 -5.66 5.10
C GLN A 237 14.07 -6.56 4.64
N PHE A 238 12.95 -6.56 5.37
CA PHE A 238 11.76 -7.31 4.96
C PHE A 238 11.04 -6.64 3.80
N GLU A 239 11.02 -5.31 3.73
CA GLU A 239 10.52 -4.59 2.56
C GLU A 239 11.35 -4.90 1.30
N GLU A 240 12.68 -5.01 1.41
CA GLU A 240 13.56 -5.43 0.31
C GLU A 240 13.28 -6.89 -0.13
N LEU A 241 12.98 -7.78 0.82
CA LEU A 241 12.56 -9.14 0.51
C LEU A 241 11.19 -9.17 -0.20
N ILE A 242 10.24 -8.33 0.21
CA ILE A 242 8.96 -8.16 -0.48
C ILE A 242 9.19 -7.67 -1.90
N ASP A 243 10.01 -6.64 -2.10
CA ASP A 243 10.37 -6.14 -3.43
C ASP A 243 10.97 -7.28 -4.29
N ALA A 244 11.85 -8.11 -3.73
CA ALA A 244 12.44 -9.25 -4.42
C ALA A 244 11.41 -10.30 -4.85
N CYS A 245 10.41 -10.58 -3.99
CA CYS A 245 9.28 -11.44 -4.34
C CYS A 245 8.45 -10.82 -5.47
N VAL A 246 8.19 -9.51 -5.42
CA VAL A 246 7.44 -8.80 -6.45
C VAL A 246 8.19 -8.83 -7.79
N TYR A 247 9.50 -8.60 -7.80
CA TYR A 247 10.29 -8.70 -9.03
C TYR A 247 10.18 -10.08 -9.66
N GLU A 248 10.26 -11.17 -8.89
CA GLU A 248 10.07 -12.52 -9.41
C GLU A 248 8.69 -12.72 -10.07
N LEU A 249 7.62 -12.08 -9.57
CA LEU A 249 6.29 -12.19 -10.17
C LEU A 249 6.17 -11.56 -11.56
N TYR A 250 6.92 -10.49 -11.83
CA TYR A 250 6.85 -9.72 -13.08
C TYR A 250 8.00 -10.05 -14.06
N PHE A 251 9.15 -10.46 -13.54
CA PHE A 251 10.37 -10.77 -14.28
C PHE A 251 10.79 -12.24 -14.11
N ASP A 252 9.81 -13.15 -14.02
CA ASP A 252 10.02 -14.58 -13.68
C ASP A 252 11.14 -15.23 -14.50
N LYS A 253 11.16 -14.99 -15.82
CA LYS A 253 12.17 -15.57 -16.72
C LYS A 253 13.56 -14.99 -16.44
N GLU A 254 13.66 -13.68 -16.30
CA GLU A 254 14.92 -12.97 -16.10
C GLU A 254 15.52 -13.27 -14.73
N VAL A 255 14.69 -13.29 -13.68
CA VAL A 255 15.07 -13.65 -12.32
C VAL A 255 15.58 -15.09 -12.25
N LYS A 256 14.85 -16.05 -12.85
CA LYS A 256 15.29 -17.46 -12.90
C LYS A 256 16.55 -17.66 -13.72
N ALA A 257 16.75 -16.91 -14.82
CA ALA A 257 17.97 -16.98 -15.62
C ALA A 257 19.23 -16.55 -14.84
N LYS A 258 19.06 -15.76 -13.77
CA LYS A 258 20.12 -15.41 -12.82
C LYS A 258 20.10 -16.27 -11.55
N GLU A 259 19.26 -17.32 -11.52
CA GLU A 259 19.01 -18.18 -10.35
C GLU A 259 18.66 -17.37 -9.09
N ALA A 260 17.91 -16.28 -9.27
CA ALA A 260 17.64 -15.28 -8.25
C ALA A 260 16.20 -15.31 -7.72
N ASP A 261 15.47 -16.41 -7.96
CA ASP A 261 14.10 -16.64 -7.47
C ASP A 261 14.07 -16.86 -5.95
N VAL A 262 13.23 -16.14 -5.23
CA VAL A 262 13.17 -16.17 -3.76
C VAL A 262 11.88 -16.79 -3.21
N LEU A 263 10.77 -16.79 -3.96
CA LEU A 263 9.44 -17.14 -3.44
C LEU A 263 9.39 -18.52 -2.78
N LYS A 264 10.05 -19.52 -3.37
CA LYS A 264 10.09 -20.88 -2.80
C LYS A 264 10.81 -20.89 -1.45
N LEU A 265 11.98 -20.27 -1.36
CA LEU A 265 12.75 -20.18 -0.12
C LEU A 265 11.99 -19.39 0.94
N VAL A 266 11.28 -18.32 0.53
CA VAL A 266 10.47 -17.53 1.45
C VAL A 266 9.34 -18.36 2.04
N ALA A 267 8.63 -19.14 1.22
CA ALA A 267 7.58 -20.04 1.68
C ALA A 267 8.07 -21.10 2.68
N GLU A 268 9.29 -21.59 2.46
CA GLU A 268 9.92 -22.59 3.33
C GLU A 268 10.36 -21.98 4.67
N GLN A 269 10.88 -20.74 4.68
CA GLN A 269 11.61 -20.18 5.83
C GLN A 269 10.83 -19.14 6.65
N PHE A 270 9.87 -18.42 6.08
CA PHE A 270 9.08 -17.41 6.80
C PHE A 270 7.65 -17.90 7.05
N LYS A 271 7.28 -17.99 8.33
CA LYS A 271 6.03 -18.59 8.78
C LYS A 271 4.99 -17.52 9.16
N PRO A 272 3.69 -17.79 9.05
CA PRO A 272 2.67 -16.83 9.49
C PRO A 272 2.80 -16.54 10.99
N ILE A 273 2.53 -15.28 11.37
CA ILE A 273 2.61 -14.81 12.77
C ILE A 273 1.27 -14.37 13.36
N ASP A 274 0.23 -14.20 12.54
CA ASP A 274 -1.06 -13.59 12.94
C ASP A 274 -1.74 -14.25 14.13
N SER A 275 -1.67 -15.59 14.22
CA SER A 275 -2.33 -16.37 15.27
C SER A 275 -1.50 -16.51 16.55
N LEU A 276 -0.30 -15.93 16.58
CA LEU A 276 0.66 -16.11 17.67
C LEU A 276 0.61 -14.96 18.67
N LYS A 277 1.08 -15.21 19.89
CA LYS A 277 1.23 -14.17 20.91
C LYS A 277 2.43 -13.27 20.57
N GLU A 278 2.36 -12.02 20.98
CA GLU A 278 3.38 -11.01 20.67
C GLU A 278 4.84 -11.46 20.93
N PRO A 279 5.21 -12.12 22.04
CA PRO A 279 6.58 -12.60 22.23
C PRO A 279 7.04 -13.64 21.19
N GLU A 280 6.14 -14.51 20.74
CA GLU A 280 6.41 -15.53 19.71
C GLU A 280 6.53 -14.88 18.33
N GLN A 281 5.67 -13.90 18.03
CA GLN A 281 5.76 -13.10 16.80
C GLN A 281 7.12 -12.40 16.71
N ILE A 282 7.53 -11.74 17.79
CA ILE A 282 8.82 -11.03 17.87
C ILE A 282 9.98 -12.01 17.64
N LYS A 283 9.96 -13.17 18.28
CA LYS A 283 11.00 -14.19 18.11
C LYS A 283 11.11 -14.65 16.66
N ILE A 284 9.99 -14.97 16.01
CA ILE A 284 9.97 -15.40 14.61
C ILE A 284 10.48 -14.31 13.67
N ILE A 285 10.14 -13.05 13.93
CA ILE A 285 10.64 -11.90 13.18
C ILE A 285 12.17 -11.75 13.37
N GLN A 286 12.67 -11.89 14.59
CA GLN A 286 14.11 -11.84 14.88
C GLN A 286 14.87 -12.96 14.17
N ASP A 287 14.35 -14.19 14.18
CA ASP A 287 14.94 -15.34 13.49
C ASP A 287 14.95 -15.09 11.96
N GLY A 288 13.85 -14.59 11.41
CA GLY A 288 13.75 -14.17 10.01
C GLY A 288 14.76 -13.06 9.64
N TYR A 289 14.98 -12.11 10.54
CA TYR A 289 15.99 -11.06 10.36
C TYR A 289 17.41 -11.63 10.36
N GLN A 290 17.71 -12.63 11.20
CA GLN A 290 19.02 -13.31 11.16
C GLN A 290 19.25 -14.02 9.83
N ILE A 291 18.23 -14.68 9.27
CA ILE A 291 18.30 -15.27 7.92
C ILE A 291 18.65 -14.20 6.86
N LEU A 292 18.09 -12.99 6.94
CA LEU A 292 18.39 -11.93 5.97
C LEU A 292 19.77 -11.28 6.19
N ARG A 293 20.31 -11.37 7.41
CA ARG A 293 21.62 -10.81 7.77
C ARG A 293 22.78 -11.77 7.48
N ASP A 294 22.56 -13.08 7.63
CA ASP A 294 23.60 -14.09 7.46
C ASP A 294 24.23 -14.01 6.06
N SER A 295 25.55 -13.92 6.00
CA SER A 295 26.31 -13.86 4.75
C SER A 295 26.21 -15.16 3.93
N ASN A 296 25.90 -16.28 4.57
CA ASN A 296 25.70 -17.59 3.93
C ASN A 296 24.23 -17.84 3.55
N SER A 297 23.34 -16.88 3.79
CA SER A 297 21.93 -17.02 3.45
C SER A 297 21.71 -17.03 1.95
N GLU A 298 21.12 -18.12 1.46
CA GLU A 298 20.78 -18.26 0.05
C GLU A 298 19.77 -17.17 -0.40
N ILE A 299 18.81 -16.81 0.46
CA ILE A 299 17.87 -15.72 0.15
C ILE A 299 18.61 -14.40 -0.03
N ARG A 300 19.53 -14.05 0.88
CA ARG A 300 20.32 -12.82 0.79
C ARG A 300 21.16 -12.79 -0.49
N SER A 301 21.77 -13.92 -0.83
CA SER A 301 22.54 -14.08 -2.07
C SER A 301 21.65 -13.89 -3.30
N ARG A 302 20.43 -14.44 -3.31
CA ARG A 302 19.47 -14.27 -4.42
C ARG A 302 18.96 -12.84 -4.56
N ILE A 303 18.62 -12.16 -3.46
CA ILE A 303 18.28 -10.72 -3.49
C ILE A 303 19.43 -9.91 -4.12
N THR A 304 20.67 -10.23 -3.77
CA THR A 304 21.84 -9.57 -4.37
C THR A 304 21.96 -9.88 -5.86
N ARG A 305 21.75 -11.13 -6.28
CA ARG A 305 21.76 -11.54 -7.70
C ARG A 305 20.65 -10.90 -8.52
N GLN A 306 19.50 -10.59 -7.93
CA GLN A 306 18.43 -9.87 -8.64
C GLN A 306 18.89 -8.49 -9.14
N LYS A 307 19.87 -7.86 -8.50
CA LYS A 307 20.48 -6.60 -8.98
C LYS A 307 21.24 -6.75 -10.30
N LEU A 308 21.50 -7.98 -10.74
CA LEU A 308 22.12 -8.29 -12.03
C LEU A 308 21.09 -8.48 -13.15
N VAL A 309 19.79 -8.41 -12.84
CA VAL A 309 18.71 -8.32 -13.84
C VAL A 309 18.56 -6.86 -14.23
N GLU A 310 18.68 -6.57 -15.52
CA GLU A 310 18.75 -5.20 -16.05
C GLU A 310 17.52 -4.37 -15.66
N GLU A 311 16.33 -4.94 -15.78
CA GLU A 311 15.08 -4.29 -15.37
C GLU A 311 15.08 -3.91 -13.89
N ILE A 312 15.53 -4.83 -13.03
CA ILE A 312 15.56 -4.62 -11.57
C ILE A 312 16.61 -3.57 -11.20
N ALA A 313 17.77 -3.59 -11.85
CA ALA A 313 18.82 -2.60 -11.63
C ALA A 313 18.31 -1.18 -11.89
N ILE A 314 17.63 -0.95 -13.03
CA ILE A 314 17.06 0.35 -13.39
C ILE A 314 15.99 0.82 -12.39
N ILE A 315 15.13 -0.09 -11.93
CA ILE A 315 14.10 0.24 -10.92
C ILE A 315 14.77 0.68 -9.62
N GLN A 316 15.82 -0.02 -9.19
CA GLN A 316 16.51 0.27 -7.93
C GLN A 316 17.34 1.56 -7.97
N THR A 317 17.92 1.92 -9.12
CA THR A 317 18.70 3.17 -9.26
C THR A 317 17.81 4.40 -9.40
N SER A 318 16.58 4.23 -9.92
CA SER A 318 15.63 5.33 -10.11
C SER A 318 14.83 5.70 -8.85
N THR A 319 15.01 4.94 -7.76
CA THR A 319 14.29 5.08 -6.49
C THR A 319 15.23 5.40 -5.31
N GLN A 320 16.42 5.93 -5.60
CA GLN A 320 17.45 6.31 -4.63
C GLN A 320 17.53 7.82 -4.38
#